data_AF-A0A1I7XNG0-F1
#
_entry.id   AF-A0A1I7XNG0-F1
#
_cell.length_a   1.000
_cell.length_b   1.000
_cell.length_c   1.000
_cell.angle_alpha   90.00
_cell.angle_beta   90.00
_cell.angle_gamma   90.00
#
_symmetry.space_group_name_H-M   'P 1'
#
loop_
_entity.id
_entity.type
_entity.pdbx_description
1 polymer ?
#
loop_
_entity_poly.entity_id
_entity_poly.type
_entity_poly.pdbx_seq_one_letter_code
_entity_poly.pdbx_strand_id
1 'polypeptide(L)'
;MNSLTIVPDDTEVNHVLIMDEVDGMSGNEDRAGVSELIQIIKDTKIPIICICNDRTHPKIRSLANHCFDVRFQKPRVEQIRGRIMSIASQEKMKISKDELDQLIEISGHDVRQTIYNLQMRAALIGDDMQKKDITIGPFDAARKLLDSRSTLIEKQEMFFVDYNIMPLFVQENYPNMKNDKHKYVTICCKAFLLVAYSYGIGFQV
;
A
#
# COMPACT_ATOMS: atom_id res chain seq x y z
N MET A 1 41.82 -10.61 -52.27
CA MET A 1 41.08 -11.46 -51.31
C MET A 1 40.29 -10.53 -50.41
N ASN A 2 38.98 -10.74 -50.40
CA ASN A 2 37.94 -9.74 -50.22
C ASN A 2 37.90 -9.08 -48.84
N SER A 3 37.74 -7.75 -48.87
CA SER A 3 37.24 -6.93 -47.78
C SER A 3 35.87 -7.42 -47.33
N LEU A 4 35.75 -7.90 -46.08
CA LEU A 4 34.45 -8.06 -45.44
C LEU A 4 33.90 -6.66 -45.17
N THR A 5 33.04 -6.19 -46.06
CA THR A 5 32.03 -5.17 -45.75
C THR A 5 31.11 -5.76 -44.68
N ILE A 6 31.22 -5.26 -43.45
CA ILE A 6 30.25 -5.49 -42.39
C ILE A 6 28.96 -4.82 -42.87
N VAL A 7 28.00 -5.62 -43.35
CA VAL A 7 26.64 -5.17 -43.58
C VAL A 7 26.04 -5.00 -42.18
N PRO A 8 25.58 -3.81 -41.76
CA PRO A 8 24.95 -3.67 -40.46
C PRO A 8 23.69 -4.55 -40.44
N ASP A 9 23.60 -5.43 -39.46
CA ASP A 9 22.43 -6.27 -39.23
C ASP A 9 21.30 -5.34 -38.74
N ASP A 10 20.23 -5.17 -39.51
CA ASP A 10 19.07 -4.31 -39.21
C ASP A 10 18.23 -4.82 -38.01
N THR A 11 18.78 -5.74 -37.21
CA THR A 11 18.15 -6.45 -36.09
C THR A 11 18.66 -5.99 -34.71
N GLU A 12 19.63 -5.09 -34.64
CA GLU A 12 20.08 -4.51 -33.37
C GLU A 12 19.22 -3.31 -32.98
N VAL A 13 18.26 -3.54 -32.09
CA VAL A 13 17.49 -2.48 -31.44
C VAL A 13 18.40 -1.75 -30.46
N ASN A 14 19.02 -0.66 -30.90
CA ASN A 14 19.97 0.12 -30.10
C ASN A 14 19.32 0.98 -29.02
N HIS A 15 18.04 1.29 -29.17
CA HIS A 15 17.32 2.20 -28.27
C HIS A 15 15.90 1.69 -28.01
N VAL A 16 15.43 1.88 -26.77
CA VAL A 16 14.06 1.60 -26.33
C VAL A 16 13.57 2.83 -25.57
N LEU A 17 12.35 3.28 -25.85
CA LEU A 17 11.72 4.36 -25.11
C LEU A 17 10.79 3.77 -24.05
N ILE A 18 10.98 4.13 -22.78
CA ILE A 18 10.09 3.73 -21.69
C ILE A 18 9.32 4.96 -21.26
N MET A 19 7.99 4.86 -21.29
CA MET A 19 7.08 5.89 -20.79
C MET A 19 6.33 5.32 -19.60
N ASP A 20 6.70 5.78 -18.41
CA ASP A 20 6.03 5.43 -17.16
C ASP A 20 4.87 6.39 -16.87
N GLU A 21 3.90 5.95 -16.07
CA GLU A 21 2.74 6.74 -15.62
C GLU A 21 1.93 7.40 -16.76
N VAL A 22 1.73 6.70 -17.89
CA VAL A 22 1.00 7.27 -19.04
C VAL A 22 -0.47 7.60 -18.72
N ASP A 23 -1.03 7.04 -17.65
CA ASP A 23 -2.35 7.37 -17.10
C ASP A 23 -2.37 8.66 -16.27
N GLY A 24 -1.22 9.08 -15.72
CA GLY A 24 -1.03 10.31 -14.96
C GLY A 24 -1.02 11.59 -15.81
N MET A 25 -0.96 11.48 -17.14
CA MET A 25 -1.07 12.59 -18.10
C MET A 25 -2.51 13.16 -18.18
N SER A 26 -3.23 13.21 -17.07
CA SER A 26 -4.67 13.48 -17.01
C SER A 26 -5.03 14.97 -16.85
N GLY A 27 -4.05 15.88 -16.81
CA GLY A 27 -4.29 17.32 -16.81
C GLY A 27 -5.10 17.79 -18.03
N ASN A 28 -5.82 18.92 -17.88
CA ASN A 28 -6.49 19.57 -19.02
C ASN A 28 -5.50 19.99 -20.11
N GLU A 29 -4.23 20.17 -19.76
CA GLU A 29 -3.13 20.52 -20.66
C GLU A 29 -2.64 19.30 -21.49
N ASP A 30 -2.80 18.08 -20.97
CA ASP A 30 -2.21 16.85 -21.55
C ASP A 30 -3.21 15.97 -22.30
N ARG A 31 -4.44 16.46 -22.55
CA ARG A 31 -5.41 15.75 -23.40
C ARG A 31 -4.87 15.51 -24.82
N ALA A 32 -4.01 16.40 -25.32
CA ALA A 32 -3.35 16.24 -26.61
C ALA A 32 -2.20 15.21 -26.59
N GLY A 33 -1.55 14.99 -25.44
CA GLY A 33 -0.34 14.18 -25.34
C GLY A 33 -0.54 12.70 -25.68
N VAL A 34 -1.65 12.09 -25.26
CA VAL A 34 -1.93 10.66 -25.56
C VAL A 34 -2.27 10.46 -27.04
N SER A 35 -2.92 11.43 -27.69
CA SER A 35 -3.23 11.35 -29.12
C SER A 35 -1.96 11.44 -29.96
N GLU A 36 -1.03 12.33 -29.59
CA GLU A 36 0.27 12.47 -30.25
C GLU A 36 1.13 11.21 -30.03
N LEU A 37 1.11 10.67 -28.80
CA LEU A 37 1.79 9.42 -28.49
C LEU A 37 1.33 8.27 -29.41
N ILE A 38 0.04 8.18 -29.69
CA ILE A 38 -0.50 7.18 -30.63
C ILE A 38 0.05 7.39 -32.05
N GLN A 39 0.25 8.62 -32.50
CA GLN A 39 0.86 8.90 -33.81
C GLN A 39 2.33 8.48 -33.81
N ILE A 40 3.08 8.84 -32.77
CA ILE A 40 4.47 8.43 -32.59
C ILE A 40 4.60 6.91 -32.61
N ILE A 41 3.73 6.18 -31.91
CA ILE A 41 3.74 4.70 -31.87
C ILE A 41 3.56 4.09 -33.27
N LYS A 42 2.84 4.74 -34.18
CA LYS A 42 2.62 4.24 -35.54
C LYS A 42 3.83 4.46 -36.46
N ASP A 43 4.53 5.58 -36.28
CA ASP A 43 5.60 6.00 -37.19
C ASP A 43 7.01 5.72 -36.64
N THR A 44 7.14 5.44 -35.35
CA THR A 44 8.43 5.20 -34.68
C THR A 44 9.10 3.92 -35.16
N LYS A 45 10.42 3.98 -35.29
CA LYS A 45 11.30 2.80 -35.48
C LYS A 45 11.89 2.30 -34.17
N ILE A 46 11.67 3.02 -33.08
CA ILE A 46 12.14 2.71 -31.72
C ILE A 46 10.98 2.06 -30.96
N PRO A 47 11.16 0.87 -30.35
CA PRO A 47 10.12 0.26 -29.54
C PRO A 47 9.81 1.11 -28.31
N ILE A 48 8.51 1.28 -28.04
CA ILE A 48 7.99 2.07 -26.93
C ILE A 48 7.33 1.12 -25.93
N ILE A 49 7.74 1.19 -24.66
CA ILE A 49 7.14 0.47 -23.55
C ILE A 49 6.37 1.48 -22.71
N CYS A 50 5.04 1.38 -22.72
CA CYS A 50 4.16 2.22 -21.91
C CYS A 50 3.76 1.46 -20.64
N ILE A 51 3.99 2.07 -19.47
CA ILE A 51 3.58 1.54 -18.17
C ILE A 51 2.45 2.43 -17.63
N CYS A 52 1.36 1.80 -17.21
CA CYS A 52 0.20 2.47 -16.63
C CYS A 52 -0.33 1.70 -15.43
N ASN A 53 -0.95 2.40 -14.50
CA ASN A 53 -1.58 1.77 -13.33
C ASN A 53 -3.04 1.37 -13.63
N ASP A 54 -3.82 2.25 -14.27
CA ASP A 54 -5.23 1.98 -14.61
C ASP A 54 -5.49 1.85 -16.12
N ARG A 55 -5.72 0.60 -16.54
CA ARG A 55 -6.10 0.27 -17.93
C ARG A 55 -7.53 0.70 -18.29
N THR A 56 -8.41 0.89 -17.31
CA THR A 56 -9.82 1.24 -17.56
C THR A 56 -10.01 2.70 -17.94
N HIS A 57 -9.00 3.54 -17.69
CA HIS A 57 -9.03 4.95 -18.03
C HIS A 57 -9.28 5.16 -19.54
N PRO A 58 -10.23 6.05 -19.95
CA PRO A 58 -10.61 6.21 -21.36
C PRO A 58 -9.44 6.52 -22.30
N LYS A 59 -8.47 7.33 -21.85
CA LYS A 59 -7.25 7.67 -22.64
C LYS A 59 -6.35 6.44 -22.88
N ILE A 60 -6.20 5.58 -21.87
CA ILE A 60 -5.41 4.35 -22.00
C ILE A 60 -6.13 3.34 -22.87
N ARG A 61 -7.48 3.36 -22.86
CA ARG A 61 -8.28 2.50 -23.74
C ARG A 61 -8.03 2.76 -25.22
N SER A 62 -7.86 4.01 -25.64
CA SER A 62 -7.45 4.33 -27.01
C SER A 62 -6.02 3.91 -27.30
N LEU A 63 -5.09 4.12 -26.37
CA LEU A 63 -3.67 3.78 -26.55
C LEU A 63 -3.47 2.27 -26.69
N ALA A 64 -4.08 1.49 -25.82
CA ALA A 64 -3.94 0.04 -25.78
C ALA A 64 -4.61 -0.70 -26.95
N ASN A 65 -5.38 -0.02 -27.81
CA ASN A 65 -5.80 -0.58 -29.10
C ASN A 65 -4.66 -0.58 -30.13
N HIS A 66 -3.61 0.21 -29.90
CA HIS A 66 -2.44 0.35 -30.78
C HIS A 66 -1.17 -0.29 -30.20
N CYS A 67 -1.23 -0.87 -29.00
CA CYS A 67 -0.09 -1.48 -28.31
C CYS A 67 -0.38 -2.95 -27.96
N PHE A 68 0.68 -3.71 -27.70
CA PHE A 68 0.56 -5.04 -27.11
C PHE A 68 0.28 -4.93 -25.61
N ASP A 69 -0.89 -5.40 -25.17
CA ASP A 69 -1.36 -5.28 -23.78
C ASP A 69 -0.82 -6.43 -22.90
N VAL A 70 0.11 -6.11 -22.00
CA VAL A 70 0.63 -7.04 -20.99
C VAL A 70 0.05 -6.68 -19.63
N ARG A 71 -0.73 -7.61 -19.06
CA ARG A 71 -1.43 -7.39 -17.79
C ARG A 71 -0.66 -7.98 -16.62
N PHE A 72 -0.26 -7.14 -15.69
CA PHE A 72 0.29 -7.55 -14.41
C PHE A 72 -0.83 -7.79 -13.41
N GLN A 73 -0.95 -9.02 -12.93
CA GLN A 73 -1.85 -9.37 -11.83
C GLN A 73 -1.12 -9.21 -10.51
N LYS A 74 -1.89 -8.95 -9.45
CA LYS A 74 -1.34 -8.96 -8.08
C LYS A 74 -0.70 -10.33 -7.81
N PRO A 75 0.56 -10.36 -7.32
CA PRO A 75 1.24 -11.62 -7.03
C PRO A 75 0.53 -12.37 -5.90
N ARG A 76 0.64 -13.69 -5.90
CA ARG A 76 0.06 -14.53 -4.85
C ARG A 76 0.88 -14.37 -3.56
N VAL A 77 0.21 -14.52 -2.40
CA VAL A 77 0.85 -14.47 -1.07
C VAL A 77 2.10 -15.36 -1.00
N GLU A 78 2.02 -16.58 -1.51
CA GLU A 78 3.16 -17.53 -1.56
C GLU A 78 4.39 -16.98 -2.31
N GLN A 79 4.16 -16.27 -3.43
CA GLN A 79 5.25 -15.70 -4.25
C GLN A 79 5.90 -14.52 -3.52
N ILE A 80 5.09 -13.68 -2.87
CA ILE A 80 5.56 -12.56 -2.06
C ILE A 80 6.35 -13.10 -0.87
N ARG A 81 5.80 -14.07 -0.14
CA ARG A 81 6.44 -14.72 1.00
C ARG A 81 7.82 -15.27 0.65
N GLY A 82 7.93 -16.02 -0.45
CA GLY A 82 9.21 -16.56 -0.93
C GLY A 82 10.24 -15.45 -1.22
N ARG A 83 9.82 -14.36 -1.86
CA ARG A 83 10.70 -13.23 -2.17
C ARG A 83 11.14 -12.48 -0.92
N ILE A 84 10.23 -12.16 -0.02
CA ILE A 84 10.53 -11.42 1.20
C ILE A 84 11.39 -12.25 2.16
N MET A 85 11.16 -13.56 2.26
CA MET A 85 11.99 -14.44 3.08
C MET A 85 13.43 -14.54 2.56
N SER A 86 13.62 -14.51 1.24
CA SER A 86 14.95 -14.40 0.63
C SER A 86 15.63 -13.09 0.99
N ILE A 87 14.91 -11.97 0.95
CA ILE A 87 15.44 -10.64 1.31
C ILE A 87 15.81 -10.59 2.80
N ALA A 88 14.91 -11.06 3.68
CA ALA A 88 15.15 -11.12 5.12
C ALA A 88 16.39 -11.96 5.46
N SER A 89 16.60 -13.08 4.76
CA SER A 89 17.79 -13.92 4.93
C SER A 89 19.08 -13.21 4.50
N GLN A 90 19.03 -12.44 3.41
CA GLN A 90 20.18 -11.65 2.93
C GLN A 90 20.51 -10.51 3.91
N GLU A 91 19.50 -9.88 4.49
CA GLU A 91 19.66 -8.83 5.50
C GLU A 91 19.86 -9.35 6.93
N LYS A 92 20.03 -10.68 7.10
CA LYS A 92 20.22 -11.35 8.40
C LYS A 92 19.10 -11.08 9.42
N MET A 93 17.90 -10.77 8.94
CA MET A 93 16.71 -10.58 9.75
C MET A 93 16.01 -11.90 10.02
N LYS A 94 15.57 -12.09 11.27
CA LYS A 94 14.75 -13.25 11.68
C LYS A 94 13.29 -12.81 11.75
N ILE A 95 12.46 -13.39 10.89
CA ILE A 95 11.02 -13.11 10.83
C ILE A 95 10.28 -14.44 10.77
N SER A 96 9.23 -14.56 11.59
CA SER A 96 8.37 -15.73 11.57
C SER A 96 7.42 -15.71 10.36
N LYS A 97 6.95 -16.88 9.94
CA LYS A 97 6.03 -16.98 8.78
C LYS A 97 4.70 -16.25 9.05
N ASP A 98 4.19 -16.37 10.27
CA ASP A 98 2.92 -15.76 10.68
C ASP A 98 2.99 -14.23 10.64
N GLU A 99 4.10 -13.65 11.12
CA GLU A 99 4.32 -12.20 11.05
C GLU A 99 4.49 -11.70 9.61
N LEU A 100 5.13 -12.49 8.75
CA LEU A 100 5.29 -12.14 7.35
C LEU A 100 3.95 -12.15 6.61
N ASP A 101 3.08 -13.10 6.92
CA ASP A 101 1.74 -13.17 6.34
C ASP A 101 0.88 -11.97 6.76
N GLN A 102 0.92 -11.59 8.04
CA GLN A 102 0.28 -10.36 8.52
C GLN A 102 0.83 -9.11 7.82
N LEU A 103 2.15 -9.05 7.59
CA LEU A 103 2.76 -7.92 6.88
C LEU A 103 2.25 -7.81 5.44
N ILE A 104 2.13 -8.95 4.75
CA ILE A 104 1.64 -9.02 3.37
C ILE A 104 0.16 -8.62 3.29
N GLU A 105 -0.66 -9.02 4.27
CA GLU A 105 -2.07 -8.63 4.38
C GLU A 105 -2.21 -7.13 4.61
N ILE A 106 -1.46 -6.55 5.55
CA ILE A 106 -1.45 -5.12 5.83
C ILE A 106 -1.02 -4.31 4.59
N SER A 107 -0.04 -4.82 3.84
CA SER A 107 0.45 -4.20 2.60
C SER A 107 -0.48 -4.39 1.38
N GLY A 108 -1.63 -5.05 1.51
CA GLY A 108 -2.59 -5.21 0.41
C GLY A 108 -2.07 -6.00 -0.79
N HIS A 109 -1.15 -6.93 -0.54
CA HIS A 109 -0.41 -7.72 -1.55
C HIS A 109 0.48 -6.88 -2.49
N ASP A 110 0.91 -5.69 -2.07
CA ASP A 110 1.91 -4.89 -2.77
C ASP A 110 3.32 -5.22 -2.28
N VAL A 111 4.19 -5.62 -3.21
CA VAL A 111 5.57 -6.04 -2.91
C VAL A 111 6.42 -4.85 -2.43
N ARG A 112 6.26 -3.66 -3.02
CA ARG A 112 7.00 -2.45 -2.65
C ARG A 112 6.64 -2.04 -1.22
N GLN A 113 5.35 -2.01 -0.90
CA GLN A 113 4.87 -1.70 0.45
C GLN A 113 5.33 -2.76 1.46
N THR A 114 5.30 -4.05 1.09
CA THR A 114 5.76 -5.13 1.97
C THR A 114 7.26 -4.97 2.30
N ILE A 115 8.09 -4.64 1.31
CA ILE A 115 9.53 -4.37 1.53
C ILE A 115 9.73 -3.13 2.40
N TYR A 116 8.97 -2.07 2.18
CA TYR A 116 9.06 -0.87 3.00
C TYR A 116 8.72 -1.14 4.47
N ASN A 117 7.62 -1.84 4.73
CA ASN A 117 7.22 -2.22 6.07
C ASN A 117 8.24 -3.16 6.73
N LEU A 118 8.85 -4.05 5.95
CA LEU A 118 9.94 -4.91 6.39
C LEU A 118 11.16 -4.09 6.84
N GLN A 119 11.57 -3.11 6.04
CA GLN A 119 12.70 -2.22 6.36
C GLN A 119 12.42 -1.35 7.58
N MET A 120 11.19 -0.83 7.70
CA MET A 120 10.77 -0.07 8.88
C MET A 120 10.88 -0.94 10.14
N ARG A 121 10.40 -2.19 10.08
CA ARG A 121 10.56 -3.15 11.17
C ARG A 121 12.03 -3.43 11.49
N ALA A 122 12.89 -3.57 10.47
CA ALA A 122 14.32 -3.76 10.65
C ALA A 122 14.95 -2.61 11.44
N ALA A 123 14.62 -1.37 11.06
CA ALA A 123 15.12 -0.16 11.72
C ALA A 123 14.67 -0.06 13.18
N LEU A 124 13.41 -0.43 13.47
CA LEU A 124 12.87 -0.45 14.83
C LEU A 124 13.51 -1.52 15.73
N ILE A 125 14.01 -2.62 15.15
CA ILE A 125 14.69 -3.70 15.90
C ILE A 125 16.20 -3.42 16.04
N GLY A 126 16.78 -2.62 15.15
CA GLY A 126 18.19 -2.22 15.17
C GLY A 126 18.55 -1.23 16.28
N ASP A 127 17.56 -0.52 16.81
CA ASP A 127 17.71 0.42 17.93
C ASP A 127 17.13 -0.20 19.20
N ASP A 128 17.95 -1.07 19.79
CA ASP A 128 17.80 -1.62 21.14
C ASP A 128 16.58 -2.53 21.41
N MET A 129 16.91 -3.69 21.96
CA MET A 129 15.99 -4.66 22.55
C MET A 129 15.39 -4.13 23.88
N GLN A 130 14.88 -2.91 23.89
CA GLN A 130 14.06 -2.40 24.99
C GLN A 130 12.63 -2.89 24.73
N LYS A 131 12.24 -3.92 25.47
CA LYS A 131 10.83 -4.18 25.78
C LYS A 131 10.22 -2.92 26.42
N LYS A 132 9.79 -1.94 25.60
CA LYS A 132 9.12 -0.66 25.89
C LYS A 132 9.25 0.14 24.57
N ASP A 133 8.34 0.23 23.63
CA ASP A 133 6.92 0.00 23.53
C ASP A 133 6.71 -0.83 22.26
N ILE A 134 5.98 -1.95 22.34
CA ILE A 134 5.28 -2.40 21.14
C ILE A 134 4.32 -1.26 20.86
N THR A 135 4.57 -0.48 19.80
CA THR A 135 3.62 0.49 19.26
C THR A 135 2.31 -0.26 19.14
N ILE A 136 1.40 -0.01 20.08
CA ILE A 136 0.22 -0.84 20.24
C ILE A 136 -0.55 -0.67 18.93
N GLY A 137 -0.69 -1.74 18.15
CA GLY A 137 -1.40 -1.67 16.89
C GLY A 137 -2.84 -1.19 17.12
N PRO A 138 -3.50 -0.58 16.12
CA PRO A 138 -4.84 -0.03 16.28
C PRO A 138 -5.86 -1.05 16.81
N PHE A 139 -5.71 -2.33 16.45
CA PHE A 139 -6.54 -3.43 16.98
C PHE A 139 -6.30 -3.70 18.47
N ASP A 140 -5.04 -3.76 18.91
CA ASP A 140 -4.69 -3.98 20.31
C ASP A 140 -5.05 -2.76 21.18
N ALA A 141 -4.92 -1.56 20.59
CA ALA A 141 -5.29 -0.29 21.22
C ALA A 141 -6.81 -0.23 21.39
N ALA A 142 -7.58 -0.58 20.36
CA ALA A 142 -9.04 -0.69 20.46
C ALA A 142 -9.47 -1.70 21.53
N ARG A 143 -8.82 -2.87 21.60
CA ARG A 143 -9.11 -3.89 22.61
C ARG A 143 -8.80 -3.41 24.03
N LYS A 144 -7.68 -2.71 24.24
CA LYS A 144 -7.32 -2.12 25.54
C LYS A 144 -8.19 -0.92 25.92
N LEU A 145 -8.61 -0.12 24.95
CA LEU A 145 -9.51 1.01 25.12
C LEU A 145 -10.89 0.53 25.60
N LEU A 146 -11.37 -0.58 25.04
CA LEU A 146 -12.60 -1.24 25.45
C LEU A 146 -12.45 -2.12 26.72
N ASP A 147 -11.24 -2.35 27.25
CA ASP A 147 -11.11 -3.06 28.53
C ASP A 147 -11.67 -2.19 29.68
N SER A 148 -12.33 -2.82 30.64
CA SER A 148 -12.85 -2.16 31.85
C SER A 148 -11.76 -1.91 32.88
N ARG A 149 -10.58 -2.53 32.73
CA ARG A 149 -9.47 -2.47 33.69
C ARG A 149 -8.48 -1.33 33.45
N SER A 150 -8.52 -0.68 32.28
CA SER A 150 -7.65 0.45 31.94
C SER A 150 -8.16 1.76 32.55
N THR A 151 -7.22 2.61 32.93
CA THR A 151 -7.50 3.95 33.49
C THR A 151 -7.99 4.91 32.40
N LEU A 152 -8.59 6.03 32.80
CA LEU A 152 -9.09 7.03 31.84
C LEU A 152 -7.96 7.62 30.97
N ILE A 153 -6.79 7.84 31.57
CA ILE A 153 -5.62 8.41 30.89
C ILE A 153 -5.11 7.43 29.84
N GLU A 154 -4.95 6.15 30.21
CA GLU A 154 -4.55 5.10 29.26
C GLU A 154 -5.56 4.99 28.11
N LYS A 155 -6.87 5.12 28.37
CA LYS A 155 -7.89 5.09 27.31
C LYS A 155 -7.77 6.25 26.33
N GLN A 156 -7.43 7.44 26.84
CA GLN A 156 -7.17 8.59 25.98
C GLN A 156 -5.94 8.33 25.09
N GLU A 157 -4.85 7.85 25.66
CA GLU A 157 -3.64 7.50 24.90
C GLU A 157 -3.92 6.44 23.84
N MET A 158 -4.68 5.37 24.17
CA MET A 158 -5.07 4.35 23.19
C MET A 158 -5.92 4.92 22.06
N PHE A 159 -6.74 5.95 22.32
CA PHE A 159 -7.55 6.58 21.27
C PHE A 159 -6.70 7.38 20.29
N PHE A 160 -5.62 8.01 20.78
CA PHE A 160 -4.72 8.81 19.96
C PHE A 160 -3.71 7.99 19.15
N VAL A 161 -3.65 6.67 19.34
CA VAL A 161 -2.84 5.77 18.50
C VAL A 161 -3.23 5.88 17.02
N ASP A 162 -4.53 5.94 16.73
CA ASP A 162 -5.04 6.18 15.38
C ASP A 162 -6.43 6.85 15.46
N TYR A 163 -6.41 8.17 15.45
CA TYR A 163 -7.62 9.00 15.56
C TYR A 163 -8.64 8.77 14.42
N ASN A 164 -8.18 8.27 13.26
CA ASN A 164 -9.05 8.09 12.10
C ASN A 164 -9.83 6.78 12.18
N ILE A 165 -9.19 5.69 12.59
CA ILE A 165 -9.80 4.35 12.58
C ILE A 165 -10.39 3.94 13.93
N MET A 166 -9.90 4.50 15.04
CA MET A 166 -10.36 4.12 16.38
C MET A 166 -11.87 4.30 16.60
N PRO A 167 -12.51 5.40 16.13
CA PRO A 167 -13.96 5.56 16.27
C PRO A 167 -14.77 4.42 15.64
N LEU A 168 -14.32 3.92 14.48
CA LEU A 168 -14.95 2.80 13.77
C LEU A 168 -14.83 1.49 14.56
N PHE A 169 -13.64 1.19 15.08
CA PHE A 169 -13.41 0.01 15.91
C PHE A 169 -14.28 0.01 17.16
N VAL A 170 -14.40 1.17 17.82
CA VAL A 170 -15.25 1.33 19.01
C VAL A 170 -16.71 1.15 18.64
N GLN A 171 -17.19 1.75 17.54
CA GLN A 171 -18.57 1.63 17.10
C GLN A 171 -18.96 0.18 16.83
N GLU A 172 -18.12 -0.58 16.13
CA GLU A 172 -18.41 -1.96 15.73
C GLU A 172 -18.36 -2.93 16.93
N ASN A 173 -17.40 -2.74 17.84
CA ASN A 173 -17.12 -3.72 18.89
C ASN A 173 -17.80 -3.39 20.23
N TYR A 174 -18.24 -2.15 20.44
CA TYR A 174 -18.94 -1.73 21.66
C TYR A 174 -20.21 -2.57 21.98
N PRO A 175 -21.09 -2.91 21.02
CA PRO A 175 -22.29 -3.72 21.28
C PRO A 175 -21.96 -5.15 21.78
N ASN A 176 -20.81 -5.68 21.38
CA ASN A 176 -20.40 -7.06 21.68
C ASN A 176 -19.72 -7.21 23.06
N MET A 177 -19.56 -6.11 23.80
CA MET A 177 -18.94 -6.13 25.12
C MET A 177 -19.88 -6.68 26.20
N LYS A 178 -19.54 -7.84 26.76
CA LYS A 178 -20.23 -8.45 27.91
C LYS A 178 -19.40 -8.26 29.18
N ASN A 179 -19.75 -7.32 30.07
CA ASN A 179 -19.15 -7.24 31.41
C ASN A 179 -20.04 -6.50 32.45
N ASP A 180 -20.10 -6.98 33.69
CA ASP A 180 -21.11 -6.62 34.71
C ASP A 180 -21.03 -5.20 35.32
N LYS A 181 -20.05 -4.35 34.95
CA LYS A 181 -19.84 -3.00 35.53
C LYS A 181 -20.19 -1.84 34.57
N HIS A 182 -21.20 -2.05 33.73
CA HIS A 182 -21.47 -1.35 32.47
C HIS A 182 -21.88 0.14 32.51
N LYS A 183 -22.07 0.81 33.66
CA LYS A 183 -22.54 2.21 33.62
C LYS A 183 -21.48 3.20 33.14
N TYR A 184 -20.23 3.06 33.57
CA TYR A 184 -19.20 4.08 33.32
C TYR A 184 -18.53 3.93 31.95
N VAL A 185 -18.31 2.69 31.48
CA VAL A 185 -17.66 2.45 30.17
C VAL A 185 -18.57 2.89 29.03
N THR A 186 -19.86 2.58 29.08
CA THR A 186 -20.85 3.07 28.12
C THR A 186 -20.94 4.59 28.06
N ILE A 187 -20.90 5.27 29.21
CA ILE A 187 -20.93 6.74 29.28
C ILE A 187 -19.63 7.31 28.71
N CYS A 188 -18.47 6.76 29.06
CA CYS A 188 -17.19 7.20 28.52
C CYS A 188 -17.10 7.00 27.01
N CYS A 189 -17.53 5.85 26.46
CA CYS A 189 -17.54 5.61 25.01
C CYS A 189 -18.54 6.52 24.28
N LYS A 190 -19.74 6.76 24.84
CA LYS A 190 -20.69 7.74 24.29
C LYS A 190 -20.14 9.17 24.30
N ALA A 191 -19.49 9.57 25.39
CA ALA A 191 -18.85 10.87 25.50
C ALA A 191 -17.68 11.01 24.51
N PHE A 192 -16.86 9.97 24.35
CA PHE A 192 -15.75 9.96 23.39
C PHE A 192 -16.24 10.05 21.94
N LEU A 193 -17.29 9.30 21.59
CA LEU A 193 -17.93 9.39 20.28
C LEU A 193 -18.50 10.78 20.04
N LEU A 194 -19.23 11.36 21.01
CA LEU A 194 -19.76 12.73 20.90
C LEU A 194 -18.66 13.77 20.73
N VAL A 195 -17.53 13.61 21.42
CA VAL A 195 -16.38 14.51 21.30
C VAL A 195 -15.72 14.35 19.93
N ALA A 196 -15.50 13.13 19.44
CA ALA A 196 -14.99 12.87 18.10
C ALA A 196 -15.90 13.45 16.99
N TYR A 197 -17.23 13.32 17.15
CA TYR A 197 -18.21 13.99 16.29
C TYR A 197 -18.13 15.52 16.36
N SER A 198 -17.86 16.08 17.55
CA SER A 198 -17.75 17.54 17.74
C SER A 198 -16.47 18.13 17.13
N TYR A 199 -15.42 17.33 16.95
CA TYR A 199 -14.18 17.72 16.26
C TYR A 199 -14.27 17.63 14.72
N GLY A 200 -15.46 17.45 14.16
CA GLY A 200 -15.68 17.57 12.72
C GLY A 200 -15.18 16.39 11.89
N ILE A 201 -14.96 15.21 12.49
CA ILE A 201 -14.81 13.97 11.72
C ILE A 201 -16.19 13.64 11.13
N GLY A 202 -16.45 14.15 9.93
CA GLY A 202 -17.67 13.86 9.19
C GLY A 202 -17.70 12.38 8.80
N PHE A 203 -18.49 11.58 9.51
CA PHE A 203 -18.99 10.32 8.96
C PHE A 203 -20.17 10.64 8.04
N GLN A 204 -19.90 10.75 6.74
CA GLN A 204 -20.95 10.55 5.74
C GLN A 204 -21.36 9.09 5.81
N VAL A 205 -22.57 8.86 6.32
CA VAL A 205 -23.30 7.59 6.16
C VAL A 205 -23.69 7.43 4.70
#